data_AF-A0A4Q3WLE4-F1
#
_entry.id   AF-A0A4Q3WLE4-F1
#
_cell.length_a   1.000
_cell.length_b   1.000
_cell.length_c   1.000
_cell.angle_alpha   90.00
_cell.angle_beta   90.00
_cell.angle_gamma   90.00
#
_symmetry.space_group_name_H-M   'P 1'
#
loop_
_entity.id
_entity.type
_entity.pdbx_description
1 polymer ?
#
loop_
_entity_poly.entity_id
_entity_poly.type
_entity_poly.pdbx_seq_one_letter_code
_entity_poly.pdbx_strand_id
1 'polypeptide(L)'
;AHIEMSDLTAFRSGFITNLANPKAAVYFGSIFATFITPSTSAADKMVMFLLVCTESLLWFWFVGFIFSLPVPRRAYQRANKWIDGIAGTAFSAFGLRLIFTSRS
;
A
#
# COMPACT_ATOMS: atom_id res chain seq x y z
N ALA A 1 29.28 3.62 -5.82
CA ALA A 1 29.19 4.09 -4.42
C ALA A 1 27.80 3.78 -3.91
N HIS A 2 27.64 2.78 -3.03
CA HIS A 2 26.38 2.58 -2.31
C HIS A 2 26.32 3.69 -1.26
N ILE A 3 25.48 4.71 -1.49
CA ILE A 3 25.19 5.69 -0.44
C ILE A 3 24.37 4.92 0.60
N GLU A 4 24.97 4.56 1.73
CA GLU A 4 24.20 4.06 2.88
C GLU A 4 23.27 5.20 3.32
N MET A 5 21.97 5.03 3.04
CA MET A 5 20.96 5.95 3.53
C MET A 5 20.91 5.81 5.05
N SER A 6 20.97 6.94 5.76
CA SER A 6 20.61 6.99 7.17
C SER A 6 19.23 6.36 7.38
N ASP A 7 19.06 5.63 8.49
CA ASP A 7 17.80 4.97 8.86
C ASP A 7 16.59 5.90 8.80
N LEU A 8 16.77 7.17 9.20
CA LEU A 8 15.72 8.18 9.13
C LEU A 8 15.32 8.52 7.70
N THR A 9 16.29 8.60 6.78
CA THR A 9 16.04 8.87 5.36
C THR A 9 15.32 7.69 4.70
N ALA A 10 15.75 6.47 5.02
CA ALA A 10 15.11 5.24 4.54
C ALA A 10 13.64 5.15 5.05
N PHE A 11 13.42 5.42 6.34
CA PHE A 11 12.07 5.47 6.92
C PHE A 11 11.19 6.54 6.27
N ARG A 12 11.69 7.77 6.14
CA ARG A 12 10.94 8.88 5.51
C ARG A 12 10.59 8.58 4.07
N SER A 13 11.51 8.02 3.30
CA SER A 13 11.28 7.63 1.92
C SER A 13 10.16 6.58 1.82
N GLY A 14 10.22 5.52 2.63
CA GLY A 14 9.17 4.50 2.70
C GLY A 14 7.82 5.06 3.15
N PHE A 15 7.82 5.92 4.17
CA PHE A 15 6.62 6.56 4.70
C PHE A 15 5.93 7.46 3.65
N ILE A 16 6.68 8.33 2.99
CA ILE A 16 6.14 9.21 1.95
C ILE A 16 5.65 8.39 0.76
N THR A 17 6.39 7.36 0.35
CA THR A 17 5.98 6.48 -0.75
C THR A 17 4.66 5.76 -0.43
N ASN A 18 4.47 5.32 0.82
CA ASN A 18 3.23 4.70 1.26
C ASN A 18 2.07 5.72 1.25
N LEU A 19 2.29 6.91 1.82
CA LEU A 19 1.27 7.95 1.91
C LEU A 19 0.87 8.53 0.55
N ALA A 20 1.81 8.61 -0.38
CA ALA A 20 1.57 9.07 -1.74
C ALA A 20 0.86 8.03 -2.63
N ASN A 21 0.60 6.82 -2.14
CA ASN A 21 -0.03 5.76 -2.91
C ASN A 21 -1.56 5.99 -3.02
N PRO A 22 -2.09 6.45 -4.17
CA PRO A 22 -3.52 6.74 -4.32
C PRO A 22 -4.38 5.47 -4.17
N LYS A 23 -3.82 4.28 -4.36
CA LYS A 23 -4.51 3.01 -4.18
C LYS A 23 -4.99 2.82 -2.75
N ALA A 24 -4.20 3.25 -1.76
CA ALA A 24 -4.55 3.12 -0.34
C ALA A 24 -5.77 3.99 0.00
N ALA A 25 -5.77 5.23 -0.48
CA ALA A 25 -6.90 6.15 -0.28
C ALA A 25 -8.20 5.60 -0.90
N VAL A 26 -8.14 5.09 -2.13
CA VAL A 26 -9.31 4.49 -2.80
C VAL A 26 -9.80 3.24 -2.07
N TYR A 27 -8.89 2.37 -1.61
CA TYR A 27 -9.23 1.14 -0.90
C TYR A 27 -9.88 1.40 0.47
N PHE A 28 -9.26 2.23 1.32
CA PHE A 28 -9.86 2.54 2.62
C PHE A 28 -11.13 3.37 2.45
N GLY A 29 -11.15 4.29 1.49
CA GLY A 29 -12.35 5.06 1.14
C GLY A 29 -13.52 4.16 0.75
N SER A 30 -13.29 3.11 -0.05
CA SER A 30 -14.36 2.17 -0.44
C SER A 30 -14.83 1.30 0.72
N ILE A 31 -13.94 0.84 1.60
CA ILE A 31 -14.30 0.11 2.83
C ILE A 31 -15.20 0.99 3.69
N PHE A 32 -14.75 2.20 4.04
CA PHE A 32 -15.55 3.09 4.88
C PHE A 32 -16.87 3.47 4.22
N ALA A 33 -16.91 3.74 2.92
CA ALA A 33 -18.15 4.02 2.20
C ALA A 33 -19.13 2.82 2.19
N THR A 34 -18.62 1.60 2.20
CA THR A 34 -19.43 0.37 2.20
C THR A 34 -20.03 0.09 3.59
N PHE A 35 -19.26 0.33 4.66
CA PHE A 35 -19.65 -0.06 6.02
C PHE A 35 -20.20 1.10 6.87
N ILE A 36 -19.86 2.36 6.56
CA ILE A 36 -20.38 3.53 7.27
C ILE A 36 -21.62 4.05 6.54
N THR A 37 -22.78 3.85 7.16
CA THR A 37 -24.06 4.41 6.72
C THR A 37 -24.42 5.66 7.55
N PRO A 38 -25.37 6.48 7.11
CA PRO A 38 -25.83 7.64 7.89
C PRO A 38 -26.36 7.26 9.29
N SER A 39 -26.90 6.04 9.45
CA SER A 39 -27.40 5.51 10.73
C SER A 39 -26.32 4.90 11.62
N THR A 40 -25.08 4.75 11.16
CA THR A 40 -24.00 4.15 11.94
C THR A 40 -23.62 5.08 13.11
N SER A 41 -23.57 4.54 14.33
CA SER A 41 -23.24 5.32 15.52
C SER A 41 -21.78 5.81 15.50
N ALA A 42 -21.45 6.84 16.29
CA ALA A 42 -20.07 7.32 16.40
C ALA A 42 -19.13 6.26 17.00
N ALA A 43 -19.64 5.42 17.92
CA ALA A 43 -18.89 4.33 18.52
C ALA A 43 -18.53 3.26 17.48
N ASP A 44 -19.48 2.85 16.64
CA ASP A 44 -19.24 1.84 15.60
C ASP A 44 -18.22 2.34 14.56
N LYS A 45 -18.28 3.61 14.17
CA LYS A 45 -17.29 4.23 13.29
C LYS A 45 -15.88 4.18 13.90
N MET A 46 -15.76 4.46 15.20
CA MET A 46 -14.48 4.38 15.91
C MET A 46 -13.95 2.95 15.97
N VAL A 47 -14.82 1.97 16.26
CA VAL A 47 -14.44 0.55 16.27
C VAL A 47 -13.95 0.11 14.89
N MET A 48 -14.67 0.46 13.81
CA MET A 48 -14.25 0.15 12.45
C MET A 48 -12.91 0.80 12.10
N PHE A 49 -12.73 2.07 12.45
CA PHE A 49 -11.47 2.77 12.23
C PHE A 49 -10.31 2.06 12.94
N LEU A 50 -10.47 1.75 14.22
CA LEU A 50 -9.45 1.04 15.00
C LEU A 50 -9.16 -0.35 14.42
N LEU A 51 -10.18 -1.10 14.02
CA LEU A 51 -10.03 -2.41 13.40
C LEU A 51 -9.18 -2.32 12.13
N VAL A 52 -9.53 -1.40 11.21
CA VAL A 52 -8.79 -1.20 9.96
C VAL A 52 -7.35 -0.78 10.24
N CYS A 53 -7.13 0.13 11.20
CA CYS A 53 -5.80 0.55 11.59
C CYS A 53 -4.97 -0.60 12.19
N THR A 54 -5.56 -1.40 13.09
CA THR A 54 -4.87 -2.54 13.72
C THR A 54 -4.56 -3.62 12.69
N GLU A 55 -5.51 -3.97 11.82
CA GLU A 55 -5.30 -4.94 10.74
C GLU A 55 -4.17 -4.49 9.81
N SER A 56 -4.20 -3.22 9.37
CA SER A 56 -3.15 -2.65 8.52
C SER A 56 -1.80 -2.67 9.21
N LEU A 57 -1.73 -2.28 10.50
CA LEU A 57 -0.50 -2.28 11.27
C LEU A 57 0.08 -3.69 11.42
N LEU A 58 -0.77 -4.67 11.77
CA LEU A 58 -0.37 -6.07 11.89
C LEU A 58 0.14 -6.62 10.57
N TRP A 59 -0.56 -6.32 9.46
CA TRP A 59 -0.16 -6.74 8.13
C TRP A 59 1.22 -6.16 7.74
N PHE A 60 1.41 -4.84 7.86
CA PHE A 60 2.69 -4.21 7.51
C PHE A 60 3.83 -4.66 8.43
N TRP A 61 3.56 -4.84 9.73
CA TRP A 61 4.53 -5.38 10.67
C TRP A 61 4.93 -6.81 10.30
N PHE A 62 3.95 -7.68 10.00
CA PHE A 62 4.19 -9.05 9.59
C PHE A 62 5.01 -9.13 8.29
N VAL A 63 4.63 -8.35 7.27
CA VAL A 63 5.39 -8.26 6.02
C VAL A 63 6.80 -7.74 6.30
N GLY A 64 6.96 -6.63 7.04
CA GLY A 64 8.28 -6.11 7.40
C GLY A 64 9.15 -7.13 8.14
N PHE A 65 8.55 -7.91 9.05
CA PHE A 65 9.21 -8.99 9.76
C PHE A 65 9.68 -10.10 8.81
N ILE A 66 8.81 -10.59 7.92
CA ILE A 66 9.21 -11.60 6.91
C ILE A 66 10.37 -11.11 6.06
N PHE A 67 10.33 -9.85 5.62
CA PHE A 67 11.37 -9.26 4.78
C PHE A 67 12.66 -8.90 5.54
N SER A 68 12.62 -8.94 6.87
CA SER A 68 13.82 -8.85 7.71
C SER A 68 14.60 -10.17 7.73
N LEU A 69 13.96 -11.29 7.38
CA LEU A 69 14.61 -12.60 7.28
C LEU A 69 15.42 -12.72 5.98
N PRO A 70 16.58 -13.40 5.99
CA PRO A 70 17.49 -13.45 4.85
C PRO A 70 16.95 -14.26 3.66
N VAL A 71 16.17 -15.32 3.90
CA VAL A 71 15.66 -16.20 2.84
C VAL A 71 14.55 -15.55 2.00
N PRO A 72 13.47 -15.01 2.59
CA PRO A 72 12.42 -14.32 1.83
C PRO A 72 12.95 -13.08 1.11
N ARG A 73 13.82 -12.31 1.77
CA ARG A 73 14.45 -11.12 1.19
C ARG A 73 15.23 -11.45 -0.09
N ARG A 74 16.06 -12.49 -0.07
CA ARG A 74 16.85 -12.91 -1.24
C ARG A 74 15.98 -13.43 -2.38
N ALA A 75 14.93 -14.19 -2.06
CA ALA A 75 13.97 -14.66 -3.05
C ALA A 75 13.26 -13.49 -3.74
N TYR A 76 12.76 -12.53 -2.96
CA TYR A 76 12.15 -11.32 -3.49
C TYR A 76 13.12 -10.51 -4.35
N GLN A 77 14.35 -10.29 -3.91
CA GLN A 77 15.34 -9.53 -4.68
C GLN A 77 15.61 -10.13 -6.06
N ARG A 78 15.58 -11.47 -6.18
CA ARG A 78 15.70 -12.16 -7.47
C ARG A 78 14.49 -11.96 -8.37
N ALA A 79 13.29 -11.94 -7.77
CA ALA A 79 12.04 -11.73 -8.48
C ALA A 79 11.71 -10.24 -8.74
N ASN A 80 12.36 -9.31 -8.04
CA ASN A 80 11.96 -7.89 -8.00
C ASN A 80 11.87 -7.27 -9.39
N LYS A 81 12.83 -7.56 -10.30
CA LYS A 81 12.77 -7.07 -11.68
C LYS A 81 11.52 -7.52 -12.44
N TRP A 82 11.09 -8.76 -12.24
CA TRP A 82 9.88 -9.29 -12.87
C TRP A 82 8.62 -8.74 -12.22
N ILE A 83 8.61 -8.60 -10.90
CA ILE A 83 7.50 -8.00 -10.14
C ILE A 83 7.30 -6.54 -10.59
N ASP A 84 8.37 -5.75 -10.60
CA ASP A 84 8.36 -4.35 -11.02
C ASP A 84 7.96 -4.21 -12.48
N GLY A 85 8.46 -5.11 -13.35
CA GLY A 85 8.09 -5.15 -14.77
C GLY A 85 6.61 -5.40 -14.98
N ILE A 86 6.06 -6.46 -14.37
CA ILE A 86 4.64 -6.82 -14.49
C ILE A 86 3.74 -5.71 -13.91
N ALA A 87 4.08 -5.20 -12.73
CA ALA A 87 3.32 -4.13 -12.09
C ALA A 87 3.34 -2.85 -12.93
N GLY A 88 4.52 -2.46 -13.43
CA GLY A 88 4.69 -1.31 -14.31
C GLY A 88 3.85 -1.45 -15.58
N THR A 89 3.94 -2.59 -16.27
CA THR A 89 3.12 -2.87 -17.47
C THR A 89 1.62 -2.81 -17.16
N ALA A 90 1.18 -3.43 -16.07
CA ALA A 90 -0.23 -3.42 -15.67
C ALA A 90 -0.74 -2.01 -15.36
N PHE A 91 0.03 -1.19 -14.63
CA PHE A 91 -0.34 0.18 -14.33
C PHE A 91 -0.29 1.09 -15.57
N SER A 92 0.68 0.93 -16.46
CA SER A 92 0.71 1.66 -17.72
C SER A 92 -0.49 1.32 -18.59
N ALA A 93 -0.85 0.04 -18.73
CA ALA A 93 -2.02 -0.39 -19.47
C ALA A 93 -3.32 0.14 -18.84
N PHE A 94 -3.44 0.09 -17.52
CA PHE A 94 -4.59 0.63 -16.78
C PHE A 94 -4.71 2.15 -16.96
N GLY A 95 -3.60 2.89 -16.82
CA GLY A 95 -3.58 4.35 -17.00
C GLY A 95 -3.95 4.76 -18.42
N LEU A 96 -3.41 4.06 -19.43
CA LEU A 96 -3.79 4.27 -20.83
C LEU A 96 -5.29 4.05 -21.03
N ARG A 97 -5.82 2.92 -20.54
CA ARG A 97 -7.26 2.62 -20.61
C ARG A 97 -8.08 3.72 -19.94
N LEU A 98 -7.68 4.19 -18.76
CA LEU A 98 -8.40 5.25 -18.04
C LEU A 98 -8.43 6.56 -18.84
N ILE A 99 -7.32 6.94 -19.49
CA ILE A 99 -7.26 8.13 -20.35
C ILE A 99 -8.22 7.98 -21.54
N PHE A 100 -8.24 6.82 -22.19
CA PHE A 100 -9.13 6.57 -23.33
C PHE A 100 -10.60 6.52 -22.92
N THR A 101 -10.94 5.86 -21.82
CA THR A 101 -12.31 5.78 -21.29
C THR A 101 -12.80 7.11 -20.73
N SER A 102 -11.93 7.92 -20.11
CA SER A 102 -12.30 9.25 -19.59
C SER A 102 -12.50 10.30 -20.69
N ARG A 103 -12.00 10.06 -21.90
CA ARG A 103 -12.18 10.94 -23.08
C ARG A 103 -13.40 10.61 -23.95
N SER A 104 -14.12 9.53 -23.65
CA SER A 104 -15.34 9.08 -24.35
C SER A 104 -16.55 9.23 -23.44
#